data_AF-A0A9P1EX52-F1
#
_entry.id   AF-A0A9P1EX52-F1
#
_cell.length_a   1.000
_cell.length_b   1.000
_cell.length_c   1.000
_cell.angle_alpha   90.00
_cell.angle_beta   90.00
_cell.angle_gamma   90.00
#
_symmetry.space_group_name_H-M   'P 1'
#
loop_
_entity.id
_entity.type
_entity.pdbx_description
1 polymer ?
#
loop_
_entity_poly.entity_id
_entity_poly.type
_entity_poly.pdbx_seq_one_letter_code
_entity_poly.pdbx_strand_id
1 'polypeptide(L)'
;MGFNQDVAFLSNLPISDKVMISSGPIIVYKTPACKLDTFADRFEIIHGWSPLLLSTAQCFTRLVLSQMEEPVCAPIIWKLVISYGDVKIFTNSQTMPRITEAEECVITENQISAEEAPDFSTACANIFMADMKDFGEIAELRCKSQELTIFNEKIDWIVLKPGSNVTINMISSSC
;
A
#
# COMPACT_ATOMS: atom_id res chain seq x y z
N MET A 1 -0.81 -3.09 -20.63
CA MET A 1 -1.79 -2.04 -20.98
C MET A 1 -1.69 -0.98 -19.90
N GLY A 2 -1.65 0.29 -20.29
CA GLY A 2 -1.12 1.38 -19.46
C GLY A 2 -2.00 1.75 -18.28
N PHE A 3 -1.34 2.17 -17.19
CA PHE A 3 -1.89 2.89 -16.04
C PHE A 3 -2.51 4.24 -16.46
N ASN A 4 -3.56 4.22 -17.27
CA ASN A 4 -4.15 5.44 -17.82
C ASN A 4 -5.35 5.90 -16.97
N GLN A 5 -5.17 7.07 -16.36
CA GLN A 5 -6.16 8.14 -16.16
C GLN A 5 -6.92 8.32 -14.83
N ASP A 6 -6.74 7.51 -13.79
CA ASP A 6 -7.52 7.71 -12.55
C ASP A 6 -6.81 8.40 -11.38
N VAL A 7 -5.71 9.13 -11.62
CA VAL A 7 -4.84 9.51 -10.49
C VAL A 7 -4.36 10.95 -10.54
N ALA A 8 -5.24 11.88 -10.18
CA ALA A 8 -4.95 13.31 -10.07
C ALA A 8 -3.96 13.65 -8.94
N PHE A 9 -3.78 12.77 -7.95
CA PHE A 9 -2.81 12.95 -6.86
C PHE A 9 -1.40 12.46 -7.25
N LEU A 10 -1.27 11.62 -8.29
CA LEU A 10 0.01 11.13 -8.81
C LEU A 10 0.77 12.11 -9.71
N SER A 11 0.13 13.10 -10.33
CA SER A 11 0.82 14.01 -11.26
C SER A 11 1.85 14.92 -10.58
N ASN A 12 1.85 14.98 -9.24
CA ASN A 12 2.67 15.91 -8.45
C ASN A 12 3.66 15.23 -7.49
N LEU A 13 3.74 13.89 -7.44
CA LEU A 13 4.70 13.25 -6.54
C LEU A 13 6.11 13.21 -7.16
N PRO A 14 7.14 13.73 -6.45
CA PRO A 14 8.48 13.80 -6.99
C PRO A 14 9.10 12.40 -7.05
N ILE A 15 9.41 11.93 -8.27
CA ILE A 15 10.31 10.79 -8.49
C ILE A 15 11.72 11.38 -8.65
N SER A 16 12.65 11.04 -7.76
CA SER A 16 14.04 11.51 -7.84
C SER A 16 14.86 10.72 -8.85
N ASP A 17 14.82 9.39 -8.72
CA ASP A 17 15.64 8.47 -9.48
C ASP A 17 14.85 7.23 -9.86
N LYS A 18 14.96 6.85 -11.14
CA LYS A 18 14.29 5.67 -11.68
C LYS A 18 15.05 4.40 -11.30
N VAL A 19 14.94 3.97 -10.05
CA VAL A 19 15.36 2.63 -9.63
C VAL A 19 14.14 1.72 -9.67
N MET A 20 13.90 1.06 -10.81
CA MET A 20 12.81 0.07 -10.93
C MET A 20 13.22 -1.25 -10.30
N ILE A 21 12.45 -1.71 -9.32
CA ILE A 21 12.75 -2.96 -8.58
C ILE A 21 11.72 -4.07 -8.87
N SER A 22 10.85 -3.86 -9.85
CA SER A 22 10.06 -4.95 -10.43
C SER A 22 9.60 -4.62 -11.84
N SER A 23 9.50 -5.66 -12.66
CA SER A 23 9.04 -5.65 -14.05
C SER A 23 7.64 -6.26 -14.22
N GLY A 24 6.93 -6.53 -13.10
CA GLY A 24 5.59 -7.12 -13.06
C GLY A 24 4.46 -6.12 -12.74
N PRO A 25 3.31 -6.58 -12.21
CA PRO A 25 2.16 -5.73 -11.92
C PRO A 25 2.34 -4.84 -10.67
N ILE A 26 3.52 -4.89 -10.03
CA ILE A 26 3.95 -3.96 -9.00
C ILE A 26 5.25 -3.32 -9.47
N ILE A 27 5.35 -2.00 -9.40
CA ILE A 27 6.58 -1.25 -9.71
C ILE A 27 6.87 -0.33 -8.53
N VAL A 28 8.12 -0.34 -8.05
CA VAL A 28 8.58 0.50 -6.93
C VAL A 28 9.67 1.44 -7.43
N TYR A 29 9.58 2.71 -7.03
CA TYR A 29 10.56 3.76 -7.32
C TYR A 29 11.05 4.41 -6.02
N LYS A 30 12.29 4.92 -6.02
CA LYS A 30 12.79 5.80 -4.97
C LYS A 30 12.24 7.21 -5.12
N THR A 31 11.98 7.85 -3.99
CA THR A 31 11.70 9.28 -3.89
C THR A 31 12.98 10.06 -3.54
N PRO A 32 12.99 11.40 -3.69
CA PRO A 32 14.14 12.21 -3.30
C PRO A 32 14.52 12.10 -1.83
N ALA A 33 13.55 11.86 -0.96
CA ALA A 33 13.76 11.70 0.48
C ALA A 33 14.27 10.30 0.86
N CYS A 34 14.36 9.36 -0.09
CA CYS A 34 14.81 7.99 0.16
C CYS A 34 16.30 7.95 0.52
N LYS A 35 16.60 7.60 1.78
CA LYS A 35 17.98 7.37 2.25
C LYS A 35 18.42 5.91 2.13
N LEU A 36 17.61 5.05 1.53
CA LEU A 36 17.88 3.63 1.43
C LEU A 36 18.71 3.34 0.19
N ASP A 37 19.87 2.72 0.39
CA ASP A 37 20.76 2.32 -0.72
C ASP A 37 20.15 1.18 -1.54
N THR A 38 19.57 0.20 -0.87
CA THR A 38 18.85 -0.93 -1.46
C THR A 38 17.58 -1.21 -0.66
N PHE A 39 16.55 -1.69 -1.34
CA PHE A 39 15.33 -2.14 -0.66
C PHE A 39 15.22 -3.67 -0.56
N ALA A 40 16.20 -4.43 -1.05
CA ALA A 40 16.13 -5.89 -1.10
C ALA A 40 15.89 -6.54 0.28
N ASP A 41 16.35 -5.89 1.35
CA ASP A 41 16.16 -6.37 2.72
C ASP A 41 14.85 -5.86 3.36
N ARG A 42 14.21 -4.85 2.74
CA ARG A 42 13.01 -4.17 3.28
C ARG A 42 11.72 -4.53 2.57
N PHE A 43 11.80 -5.19 1.42
CA PHE A 43 10.62 -5.75 0.78
C PHE A 43 10.86 -7.09 0.11
N GLU A 44 9.76 -7.77 -0.17
CA GLU A 44 9.72 -8.99 -0.94
C GLU A 44 8.55 -8.93 -1.93
N ILE A 45 8.80 -9.28 -3.19
CA ILE A 45 7.76 -9.37 -4.20
C ILE A 45 7.52 -10.84 -4.51
N ILE A 46 6.31 -11.30 -4.18
CA ILE A 46 5.89 -12.68 -4.38
C ILE A 46 4.91 -12.70 -5.56
N HIS A 47 5.30 -13.39 -6.63
CA HIS A 47 4.43 -13.68 -7.75
C HIS A 47 4.05 -15.16 -7.72
N GLY A 48 2.76 -15.46 -7.85
CA GLY A 48 2.28 -16.83 -7.85
C GLY A 48 1.15 -17.04 -8.83
N TRP A 49 1.19 -18.20 -9.46
CA TRP A 49 0.05 -18.78 -10.16
C TRP A 49 -0.54 -19.82 -9.21
N SER A 50 -1.83 -19.71 -8.88
CA SER A 50 -2.52 -20.77 -8.13
C SER A 50 -3.20 -21.72 -9.13
N PRO A 51 -2.61 -22.90 -9.44
CA PRO A 51 -3.26 -23.88 -10.28
C PRO A 51 -4.30 -24.64 -9.46
N LEU A 52 -5.56 -24.21 -9.49
CA LEU A 52 -6.65 -25.08 -9.09
C LEU A 52 -7.10 -25.88 -10.32
N LEU A 53 -7.11 -27.21 -10.16
CA LEU A 53 -7.50 -28.20 -11.16
C LEU A 53 -8.88 -27.85 -11.76
N LEU A 54 -8.91 -27.72 -13.09
CA LEU A 54 -10.05 -27.32 -13.95
C LEU A 54 -10.26 -25.79 -14.11
N SER A 55 -9.24 -25.17 -14.74
CA SER A 55 -9.25 -23.94 -15.55
C SER A 55 -10.06 -22.71 -15.08
N THR A 56 -9.58 -22.03 -14.05
CA THR A 56 -9.59 -20.55 -13.91
C THR A 56 -8.43 -20.17 -12.98
N ALA A 57 -7.19 -20.19 -13.49
CA ALA A 57 -6.04 -19.84 -12.65
C ALA A 57 -6.16 -18.37 -12.21
N GLN A 58 -6.25 -18.14 -10.90
CA GLN A 58 -6.09 -16.79 -10.35
C GLN A 58 -4.59 -16.54 -10.17
N CYS A 59 -4.08 -15.53 -10.86
CA CYS A 59 -2.75 -15.01 -10.58
C CYS A 59 -2.83 -14.09 -9.36
N PHE A 60 -1.79 -14.12 -8.55
CA PHE A 60 -1.61 -13.12 -7.51
C PHE A 60 -0.20 -12.55 -7.56
N THR A 61 -0.11 -11.26 -7.26
CA THR A 61 1.14 -10.60 -6.95
C THR A 61 1.01 -9.90 -5.60
N ARG A 62 2.06 -9.98 -4.82
CA ARG A 62 2.07 -9.45 -3.47
C ARG A 62 3.38 -8.73 -3.21
N LEU A 63 3.28 -7.48 -2.75
CA LEU A 63 4.41 -6.76 -2.18
C LEU A 63 4.34 -6.89 -0.67
N VAL A 64 5.40 -7.40 -0.05
CA VAL A 64 5.54 -7.49 1.41
C VAL A 64 6.54 -6.43 1.85
N LEU A 65 6.10 -5.51 2.70
CA LEU A 65 6.94 -4.51 3.36
C LEU A 65 7.36 -5.06 4.73
N SER A 66 8.60 -5.52 4.81
CA SER A 66 9.20 -6.12 6.00
C SER A 66 10.30 -5.18 6.51
N GLN A 67 10.31 -4.81 7.79
CA GLN A 67 11.35 -3.90 8.33
C GLN A 67 11.40 -2.52 7.63
N MET A 68 10.25 -2.06 7.15
CA MET A 68 10.07 -0.75 6.53
C MET A 68 9.50 0.23 7.56
N GLU A 69 10.29 1.22 7.96
CA GLU A 69 9.87 2.22 8.95
C GLU A 69 9.57 3.58 8.31
N GLU A 70 10.18 3.86 7.16
CA GLU A 70 10.02 5.10 6.45
C GLU A 70 8.67 5.12 5.68
N PRO A 71 8.03 6.29 5.54
CA PRO A 71 6.73 6.38 4.89
C PRO A 71 6.79 5.95 3.43
N VAL A 72 5.75 5.28 2.95
CA VAL A 72 5.62 4.89 1.53
C VAL A 72 4.38 5.52 0.93
N CYS A 73 4.45 5.87 -0.35
CA CYS A 73 3.28 6.24 -1.12
C CYS A 73 2.85 5.05 -1.98
N ALA A 74 1.59 4.63 -1.83
CA ALA A 74 0.96 3.59 -2.61
C ALA A 74 -0.43 4.10 -3.02
N PRO A 75 -0.59 4.70 -4.22
CA PRO A 75 -1.80 5.45 -4.59
C PRO A 75 -3.07 4.60 -4.56
N ILE A 76 -3.03 3.39 -5.11
CA ILE A 76 -4.16 2.48 -5.17
C ILE A 76 -3.77 1.16 -4.51
N ILE A 77 -4.50 0.76 -3.47
CA ILE A 77 -4.31 -0.50 -2.76
C ILE A 77 -5.62 -1.30 -2.79
N TRP A 78 -5.65 -2.42 -3.51
CA TRP A 78 -6.84 -3.29 -3.53
C TRP A 78 -7.07 -3.96 -2.18
N LYS A 79 -6.01 -4.52 -1.64
CA LYS A 79 -6.05 -5.24 -0.38
C LYS A 79 -4.78 -4.99 0.39
N LEU A 80 -4.93 -4.29 1.50
CA LEU A 80 -3.90 -4.11 2.50
C LEU A 80 -4.03 -5.22 3.54
N VAL A 81 -2.99 -6.02 3.74
CA VAL A 81 -2.95 -7.02 4.82
C VAL A 81 -1.92 -6.59 5.84
N ILE A 82 -2.38 -6.25 7.04
CA ILE A 82 -1.50 -5.89 8.16
C ILE A 82 -1.34 -7.15 9.01
N SER A 83 -0.12 -7.67 9.05
CA SER A 83 0.19 -8.94 9.70
C SER A 83 0.71 -8.78 11.14
N TYR A 84 1.28 -7.62 11.45
CA TYR A 84 1.89 -7.26 12.72
C TYR A 84 2.28 -5.77 12.70
N GLY A 85 2.29 -5.10 13.85
CA GLY A 85 2.80 -3.73 14.03
C GLY A 85 1.75 -2.62 14.01
N ASP A 86 2.22 -1.39 14.16
CA ASP A 86 1.47 -0.15 14.18
C ASP A 86 1.52 0.52 12.80
N VAL A 87 0.42 0.45 12.06
CA VAL A 87 0.32 1.04 10.71
C VAL A 87 -0.54 2.29 10.73
N LYS A 88 0.02 3.41 10.27
CA LYS A 88 -0.70 4.67 10.06
C LYS A 88 -1.01 4.84 8.58
N ILE A 89 -2.28 5.03 8.26
CA ILE A 89 -2.76 5.21 6.90
C ILE A 89 -3.30 6.63 6.77
N PHE A 90 -2.85 7.37 5.77
CA PHE A 90 -3.45 8.63 5.37
C PHE A 90 -4.11 8.42 4.01
N THR A 91 -5.41 8.65 3.94
CA THR A 91 -6.19 8.38 2.73
C THR A 91 -7.32 9.39 2.53
N ASN A 92 -7.65 9.65 1.27
CA ASN A 92 -8.79 10.48 0.86
C ASN A 92 -10.07 9.64 0.67
N SER A 93 -9.98 8.31 0.75
CA SER A 93 -11.07 7.39 0.43
C SER A 93 -11.59 6.66 1.67
N GLN A 94 -12.91 6.42 1.74
CA GLN A 94 -13.45 5.53 2.75
C GLN A 94 -12.86 4.13 2.57
N THR A 95 -12.46 3.50 3.68
CA THR A 95 -11.87 2.17 3.67
C THR A 95 -12.74 1.21 4.46
N MET A 96 -12.72 -0.08 4.08
CA MET A 96 -13.47 -1.13 4.78
C MET A 96 -12.52 -2.05 5.55
N PRO A 97 -12.20 -1.77 6.82
CA PRO A 97 -11.39 -2.66 7.63
C PRO A 97 -12.16 -3.92 8.03
N ARG A 98 -11.52 -5.08 7.90
CA ARG A 98 -12.04 -6.38 8.33
C ARG A 98 -11.00 -7.11 9.17
N ILE A 99 -11.43 -7.56 10.35
CA ILE A 99 -10.62 -8.38 11.24
C ILE A 99 -10.81 -9.84 10.82
N THR A 100 -9.71 -10.52 10.46
CA THR A 100 -9.78 -11.95 10.08
C THR A 100 -9.61 -12.91 11.24
N GLU A 101 -8.89 -12.49 12.29
CA GLU A 101 -8.51 -13.36 13.42
C GLU A 101 -8.68 -12.54 14.71
N ALA A 102 -9.36 -13.11 15.72
CA ALA A 102 -10.05 -12.36 16.77
C ALA A 102 -9.19 -11.99 18.00
N GLU A 103 -7.87 -11.87 17.88
CA GLU A 103 -7.00 -11.56 19.02
C GLU A 103 -6.30 -10.20 18.84
N GLU A 104 -6.54 -9.29 19.80
CA GLU A 104 -5.74 -8.08 20.09
C GLU A 104 -5.53 -7.08 18.93
N CYS A 105 -6.47 -6.97 17.98
CA CYS A 105 -6.40 -5.93 16.95
C CYS A 105 -6.99 -4.60 17.43
N VAL A 106 -6.36 -3.47 17.11
CA VAL A 106 -6.90 -2.12 17.36
C VAL A 106 -7.12 -1.38 16.05
N ILE A 107 -8.29 -0.75 15.91
CA ILE A 107 -8.63 0.13 14.80
C ILE A 107 -8.97 1.50 15.37
N THR A 108 -8.24 2.52 14.94
CA THR A 108 -8.51 3.92 15.24
C THR A 108 -8.83 4.65 13.94
N GLU A 109 -9.98 5.32 13.85
CA GLU A 109 -10.38 6.11 12.69
C GLU A 109 -10.46 7.59 13.08
N ASN A 110 -9.76 8.44 12.34
CA ASN A 110 -9.73 9.88 12.55
C ASN A 110 -10.15 10.59 11.26
N GLN A 111 -10.88 11.69 11.39
CA GLN A 111 -11.06 12.67 10.33
C GLN A 111 -10.08 13.82 10.57
N ILE A 112 -9.26 14.13 9.58
CA ILE A 112 -8.27 15.22 9.64
C ILE A 112 -8.48 16.19 8.48
N SER A 113 -8.08 17.43 8.66
CA SER A 113 -8.06 18.42 7.59
C SER A 113 -6.88 18.21 6.64
N ALA A 114 -6.99 18.72 5.42
CA ALA A 114 -5.86 18.73 4.47
C ALA A 114 -4.64 19.50 4.99
N GLU A 115 -4.83 20.47 5.89
CA GLU A 115 -3.77 21.26 6.53
C GLU A 115 -3.00 20.46 7.60
N GLU A 116 -3.66 19.48 8.24
CA GLU A 116 -3.05 18.55 9.19
C GLU A 116 -2.40 17.33 8.51
N ALA A 117 -2.63 17.16 7.21
CA ALA A 117 -2.05 16.06 6.46
C ALA A 117 -0.52 16.21 6.39
N PRO A 118 0.24 15.13 6.62
CA PRO A 118 1.70 15.15 6.53
C PRO A 118 2.15 15.41 5.09
N ASP A 119 3.37 15.96 4.95
CA ASP A 119 3.96 16.17 3.63
C ASP A 119 4.29 14.84 2.95
N PHE A 120 3.53 14.51 1.91
CA PHE A 120 3.69 13.31 1.08
C PHE A 120 5.04 13.22 0.38
N SER A 121 5.74 14.34 0.17
CA SER A 121 7.08 14.37 -0.42
C SER A 121 8.14 13.68 0.45
N THR A 122 7.82 13.46 1.73
CA THR A 122 8.67 12.76 2.70
C THR A 122 8.64 11.24 2.56
N ALA A 123 7.75 10.69 1.73
CA ALA A 123 7.77 9.27 1.42
C ALA A 123 9.16 8.88 0.92
N CYS A 124 9.63 7.68 1.25
CA CYS A 124 10.89 7.11 0.77
C CYS A 124 10.71 6.26 -0.50
N ALA A 125 9.48 5.84 -0.82
CA ALA A 125 9.19 5.00 -1.97
C ALA A 125 7.81 5.31 -2.55
N ASN A 126 7.70 5.21 -3.87
CA ASN A 126 6.44 5.22 -4.60
C ASN A 126 6.17 3.80 -5.15
N ILE A 127 5.04 3.21 -4.74
CA ILE A 127 4.61 1.86 -5.07
C ILE A 127 3.41 1.94 -6.00
N PHE A 128 3.59 1.50 -7.25
CA PHE A 128 2.55 1.43 -8.25
C PHE A 128 2.07 -0.01 -8.37
N MET A 129 0.80 -0.25 -8.09
CA MET A 129 0.16 -1.56 -8.26
C MET A 129 -0.84 -1.45 -9.40
N ALA A 130 -0.79 -2.40 -10.34
CA ALA A 130 -1.71 -2.46 -11.46
C ALA A 130 -3.15 -2.66 -10.98
N ASP A 131 -4.10 -2.11 -11.73
CA ASP A 131 -5.51 -2.48 -11.58
C ASP A 131 -5.71 -3.86 -12.20
N MET A 132 -5.87 -4.85 -11.34
CA MET A 132 -6.00 -6.26 -11.71
C MET A 132 -7.43 -6.78 -11.50
N LYS A 133 -8.35 -5.90 -11.07
CA LYS A 133 -9.72 -6.28 -10.68
C LYS A 133 -10.50 -6.87 -11.85
N ASP A 134 -10.36 -6.26 -13.03
CA ASP A 134 -11.06 -6.68 -14.25
C ASP A 134 -10.55 -8.02 -14.81
N PHE A 135 -9.36 -8.47 -14.38
CA PHE A 135 -8.74 -9.71 -14.84
C PHE A 135 -8.97 -10.89 -13.86
N GLY A 136 -9.70 -10.67 -12.77
CA GLY A 136 -9.86 -11.69 -11.72
C GLY A 136 -8.55 -12.05 -11.01
N GLU A 137 -7.55 -11.17 -11.13
CA GLU A 137 -6.23 -11.30 -10.52
C GLU A 137 -6.14 -10.43 -9.26
N ILE A 138 -5.20 -10.75 -8.37
CA ILE A 138 -5.10 -10.08 -7.07
C ILE A 138 -3.73 -9.44 -6.92
N ALA A 139 -3.68 -8.12 -6.72
CA ALA A 139 -2.51 -7.42 -6.23
C ALA A 139 -2.72 -7.03 -4.76
N GLU A 140 -1.86 -7.49 -3.86
CA GLU A 140 -1.95 -7.21 -2.41
C GLU A 140 -0.71 -6.47 -1.90
N LEU A 141 -0.91 -5.49 -1.02
CA LEU A 141 0.15 -4.94 -0.18
C LEU A 141 0.09 -5.62 1.19
N ARG A 142 1.21 -6.13 1.68
CA ARG A 142 1.32 -6.70 3.02
C ARG A 142 2.30 -5.92 3.87
N CYS A 143 1.88 -5.59 5.08
CA CYS A 143 2.72 -4.90 6.06
C CYS A 143 3.07 -5.88 7.18
N LYS A 144 4.37 -6.07 7.39
CA LYS A 144 4.97 -6.83 8.51
C LYS A 144 5.92 -5.96 9.34
N SER A 145 5.93 -4.65 9.10
CA SER A 145 6.85 -3.72 9.72
C SER A 145 6.29 -3.20 11.04
N GLN A 146 7.15 -2.84 11.99
CA GLN A 146 6.73 -2.45 13.35
C GLN A 146 6.02 -1.11 13.38
N GLU A 147 6.52 -0.11 12.66
CA GLU A 147 5.92 1.21 12.55
C GLU A 147 5.94 1.61 11.07
N LEU A 148 4.81 1.65 10.39
CA LEU A 148 4.78 2.03 8.96
C LEU A 148 3.73 3.09 8.70
N THR A 149 4.13 4.13 7.97
CA THR A 149 3.21 5.14 7.45
C THR A 149 2.95 4.90 5.97
N ILE A 150 1.68 4.82 5.59
CA ILE A 150 1.23 4.63 4.22
C ILE A 150 0.42 5.84 3.80
N PHE A 151 0.87 6.46 2.72
CA PHE A 151 0.12 7.47 2.00
C PHE A 151 -0.59 6.84 0.82
N ASN A 152 -1.89 7.06 0.72
CA ASN A 152 -2.70 6.38 -0.27
C ASN A 152 -3.86 7.28 -0.73
N GLU A 153 -4.31 7.10 -1.96
CA GLU A 153 -5.54 7.76 -2.44
C GLU A 153 -6.76 6.87 -2.21
N LYS A 154 -6.63 5.60 -2.57
CA LYS A 154 -7.71 4.61 -2.51
C LYS A 154 -7.27 3.29 -1.89
N ILE A 155 -7.97 2.84 -0.83
CA ILE A 155 -7.89 1.46 -0.31
C ILE A 155 -9.26 0.79 -0.37
N ASP A 156 -9.37 -0.28 -1.15
CA ASP A 156 -10.64 -1.02 -1.26
C ASP A 156 -10.90 -1.87 0.01
N TRP A 157 -9.87 -2.50 0.56
CA TRP A 157 -10.01 -3.41 1.69
C TRP A 157 -8.78 -3.44 2.59
N ILE A 158 -9.01 -3.45 3.91
CA ILE A 158 -7.97 -3.69 4.92
C ILE A 158 -8.26 -5.00 5.66
N VAL A 159 -7.30 -5.92 5.70
CA VAL A 159 -7.33 -7.17 6.47
C VAL A 159 -6.37 -7.05 7.64
N LEU A 160 -6.87 -7.22 8.86
CA LEU A 160 -6.07 -7.25 10.08
C LEU A 160 -5.84 -8.68 10.55
N LYS A 161 -4.58 -8.99 10.86
CA LYS A 161 -4.13 -10.20 11.55
C LYS A 161 -3.87 -9.93 13.04
N PRO A 162 -3.80 -10.96 13.89
CA PRO A 162 -3.72 -10.79 15.34
C PRO A 162 -2.58 -9.88 15.78
N GLY A 163 -2.84 -9.07 16.81
CA GLY A 163 -1.86 -8.12 17.36
C GLY A 163 -1.49 -6.95 16.43
N SER A 164 -2.28 -6.69 15.39
CA SER A 164 -2.07 -5.54 14.49
C SER A 164 -2.85 -4.31 14.95
N ASN A 165 -2.22 -3.15 14.91
CA ASN A 165 -2.88 -1.88 15.18
C ASN A 165 -2.88 -1.03 13.91
N VAL A 166 -4.04 -0.46 13.58
CA VAL A 166 -4.18 0.45 12.45
C VAL A 166 -4.82 1.76 12.88
N THR A 167 -4.19 2.86 12.45
CA THR A 167 -4.77 4.20 12.55
C THR A 167 -5.05 4.72 11.15
N ILE A 168 -6.32 4.95 10.85
CA ILE A 168 -6.81 5.43 9.55
C ILE A 168 -7.13 6.92 9.71
N ASN A 169 -6.30 7.77 9.13
CA ASN A 169 -6.50 9.21 9.05
C ASN A 169 -7.13 9.54 7.71
N MET A 170 -8.44 9.76 7.74
CA MET A 170 -9.25 10.20 6.62
C MET A 170 -9.02 11.69 6.39
N ILE A 171 -8.42 12.04 5.26
CA ILE A 171 -8.20 13.43 4.88
C ILE A 171 -9.49 13.95 4.27
N SER A 172 -10.12 14.88 4.98
CA SER A 172 -11.24 15.64 4.44
C SER A 172 -10.74 16.56 3.33
N SER A 173 -11.33 16.41 2.14
CA SER A 173 -11.30 17.49 1.15
C SER A 173 -12.17 18.60 1.73
N SER A 174 -11.59 19.75 2.03
CA SER A 174 -12.35 20.93 2.47
C SER A 174 -13.51 21.19 1.51
N CYS A 175 -14.70 21.42 2.05
CA CYS A 175 -15.91 21.86 1.33
C CYS A 175 -15.70 23.19 0.58
#